data_AF-A0A352MWW1-F1
#
_entry.id   AF-A0A352MWW1-F1
#
_cell.length_a   1.000
_cell.length_b   1.000
_cell.length_c   1.000
_cell.angle_alpha   90.00
_cell.angle_beta   90.00
_cell.angle_gamma   90.00
#
_symmetry.space_group_name_H-M   'P 1'
#
loop_
_entity.id
_entity.type
_entity.pdbx_description
1 polymer ?
#
loop_
_entity_poly.entity_id
_entity_poly.type
_entity_poly.pdbx_seq_one_letter_code
_entity_poly.pdbx_strand_id
1 'polypeptide(L)'
;MIIENNKTNVTKSIDEELQRIENYIEQALFYARSNTVEKDYYIKKVKLRDIVYESIKKNKNVLIQEKVSMNLHDLDLEVSTDSKWIGFILNQIIGNSIKYKKVDCRLEIEIYAKQGRENVILYIKDNGIGIKEGEVTRVFEKGFTGTNGRLVGKKSTGIG
;
A
#
# COMPACT_ATOMS: atom_id res chain seq x y z
N MET A 1 -3.76 16.89 20.24
CA MET A 1 -3.45 17.15 21.67
C MET A 1 -4.35 16.42 22.67
N ILE A 2 -5.65 16.19 22.44
CA ILE A 2 -6.50 15.44 23.40
C ILE A 2 -6.24 13.92 23.33
N ILE A 3 -5.93 13.40 22.15
CA ILE A 3 -5.85 11.95 21.89
C ILE A 3 -4.51 11.33 22.35
N GLU A 4 -3.40 12.08 22.27
CA GLU A 4 -2.08 11.62 22.74
C GLU A 4 -2.00 11.45 24.26
N ASN A 5 -2.79 12.22 25.02
CA ASN A 5 -2.69 12.31 26.48
C ASN A 5 -3.63 11.38 27.26
N ASN A 6 -4.57 10.69 26.60
CA ASN A 6 -5.49 9.76 27.26
C ASN A 6 -5.74 8.51 26.40
N LYS A 7 -4.88 7.50 26.54
CA LYS A 7 -5.01 6.22 25.83
C LYS A 7 -6.07 5.34 26.49
N THR A 8 -7.33 5.56 26.11
CA THR A 8 -8.45 4.68 26.44
C THR A 8 -8.86 3.89 25.19
N ASN A 9 -9.64 2.82 25.35
CA ASN A 9 -10.17 2.08 24.20
C ASN A 9 -10.98 2.96 23.23
N VAL A 10 -11.59 4.03 23.74
CA VAL A 10 -12.38 4.99 22.96
C VAL A 10 -11.49 5.86 22.08
N THR A 11 -10.39 6.39 22.61
CA THR A 11 -9.46 7.22 21.82
C THR A 11 -8.76 6.42 20.73
N LYS A 12 -8.44 5.14 20.98
CA LYS A 12 -7.90 4.24 19.97
C LYS A 12 -8.90 3.98 18.82
N SER A 13 -10.16 3.75 19.13
CA SER A 13 -11.21 3.56 18.11
C SER A 13 -11.44 4.82 17.27
N ILE A 14 -11.32 6.01 17.87
CA ILE A 14 -11.43 7.28 17.16
C ILE A 14 -10.24 7.48 16.23
N ASP A 15 -9.01 7.18 16.67
CA ASP A 15 -7.82 7.24 15.82
C ASP A 15 -7.92 6.29 14.61
N GLU A 16 -8.43 5.07 14.81
CA GLU A 16 -8.65 4.11 13.72
C GLU A 16 -9.65 4.63 12.68
N GLU A 17 -10.77 5.23 13.11
CA GLU A 17 -11.75 5.84 12.21
C GLU A 17 -11.23 7.11 11.53
N LEU A 18 -10.42 7.94 12.23
CA LEU A 18 -9.75 9.09 11.62
C LEU A 18 -8.79 8.65 10.52
N GLN A 19 -7.95 7.63 10.76
CA GLN A 19 -7.08 7.06 9.73
C GLN A 19 -7.88 6.52 8.55
N ARG A 20 -9.05 5.94 8.80
CA ARG A 20 -9.93 5.44 7.75
C ARG A 20 -10.49 6.56 6.88
N ILE A 21 -10.91 7.67 7.49
CA ILE A 21 -11.38 8.88 6.80
C ILE A 21 -10.24 9.50 5.99
N GLU A 22 -9.04 9.64 6.57
CA GLU A 22 -7.85 10.13 5.86
C GLU A 22 -7.55 9.28 4.62
N ASN A 23 -7.60 7.96 4.74
CA ASN A 23 -7.42 7.04 3.61
C ASN A 23 -8.50 7.22 2.54
N TYR A 24 -9.77 7.43 2.91
CA TYR A 24 -10.84 7.71 1.94
C TYR A 24 -10.67 9.07 1.26
N ILE A 25 -10.18 10.09 1.97
CA ILE A 25 -9.88 11.39 1.39
C ILE A 25 -8.71 11.27 0.40
N GLU A 26 -7.63 10.56 0.76
CA GLU A 26 -6.51 10.31 -0.15
C GLU A 26 -6.99 9.58 -1.42
N GLN A 27 -7.85 8.57 -1.29
CA GLN A 27 -8.46 7.87 -2.43
C GLN A 27 -9.33 8.80 -3.27
N ALA A 28 -10.20 9.60 -2.65
CA ALA A 28 -11.07 10.54 -3.38
C ALA A 28 -10.25 11.60 -4.15
N LEU A 29 -9.21 12.15 -3.53
CA LEU A 29 -8.27 13.08 -4.15
C LEU A 29 -7.50 12.42 -5.30
N PHE A 30 -7.06 11.16 -5.12
CA PHE A 30 -6.44 10.36 -6.17
C PHE A 30 -7.38 10.25 -7.37
N TYR A 31 -8.64 9.85 -7.17
CA TYR A 31 -9.61 9.70 -8.26
C TYR A 31 -9.96 11.03 -8.94
N ALA A 32 -10.11 12.10 -8.18
CA ALA A 32 -10.40 13.43 -8.72
C ALA A 32 -9.27 13.92 -9.64
N ARG A 33 -8.01 13.62 -9.30
CA ARG A 33 -6.82 13.99 -10.08
C ARG A 33 -6.52 13.02 -11.22
N SER A 34 -6.88 11.75 -11.09
CA SER A 34 -6.65 10.74 -12.14
C SER A 34 -7.51 10.95 -13.39
N ASN A 35 -8.59 11.73 -13.31
CA ASN A 35 -9.41 12.11 -14.48
C ASN A 35 -8.93 13.42 -15.17
N THR A 36 -7.90 14.09 -14.64
CA THR A 36 -7.33 15.36 -15.15
C THR A 36 -5.81 15.22 -15.29
N VAL A 37 -5.39 14.35 -16.22
CA VAL A 37 -4.08 13.66 -16.18
C VAL A 37 -2.81 14.50 -16.44
N GLU A 38 -2.85 15.78 -16.83
CA GLU A 38 -1.63 16.42 -17.37
C GLU A 38 -0.93 17.53 -16.56
N LYS A 39 -1.46 18.04 -15.44
CA LYS A 39 -0.90 19.30 -14.87
C LYS A 39 -0.34 19.32 -13.45
N ASP A 40 -0.40 18.22 -12.68
CA ASP A 40 -0.13 18.29 -11.23
C ASP A 40 0.94 17.31 -10.69
N TYR A 41 1.71 16.64 -11.56
CA TYR A 41 2.81 15.80 -11.09
C TYR A 41 3.99 16.65 -10.61
N TYR A 42 4.40 16.48 -9.36
CA TYR A 42 5.60 17.12 -8.83
C TYR A 42 6.78 16.14 -8.90
N ILE A 43 7.29 15.96 -10.12
CA ILE A 43 8.43 15.07 -10.38
C ILE A 43 9.70 15.71 -9.83
N LYS A 44 10.37 15.00 -8.92
CA LYS A 44 11.67 15.39 -8.38
C LYS A 44 12.58 14.19 -8.24
N LYS A 45 13.89 14.45 -8.24
CA LYS A 45 14.89 13.46 -7.88
C LYS A 45 14.80 13.14 -6.39
N VAL A 46 14.67 11.86 -6.06
CA VAL A 46 14.54 11.36 -4.70
C VAL A 46 15.18 9.99 -4.58
N LYS A 47 15.59 9.62 -3.35
CA LYS A 47 16.03 8.26 -3.08
C LYS A 47 14.82 7.35 -2.95
N LEU A 48 14.83 6.25 -3.69
CA LEU A 48 13.75 5.28 -3.71
C LEU A 48 13.51 4.68 -2.31
N ARG A 49 14.60 4.38 -1.59
CA ARG A 49 14.56 3.93 -0.19
C ARG A 49 13.70 4.80 0.72
N ASP A 50 13.78 6.13 0.57
CA ASP A 50 13.08 7.06 1.45
C ASP A 50 11.55 6.95 1.25
N ILE A 51 11.10 6.79 0.01
CA ILE A 51 9.68 6.58 -0.29
C ILE A 51 9.19 5.26 0.31
N VAL A 52 9.95 4.17 0.10
CA VAL A 52 9.59 2.84 0.63
C VAL A 52 9.54 2.85 2.16
N TYR A 53 10.52 3.46 2.82
CA TYR A 53 10.59 3.52 4.28
C TYR A 53 9.46 4.34 4.87
N GLU A 54 9.08 5.47 4.25
CA GLU A 54 7.93 6.26 4.70
C GLU A 54 6.62 5.48 4.54
N SER A 55 6.43 4.72 3.46
CA SER A 55 5.26 3.83 3.31
C SER A 55 5.21 2.73 4.37
N ILE A 56 6.35 2.11 4.69
CA ILE A 56 6.43 1.10 5.76
C ILE A 56 6.12 1.74 7.12
N LYS A 57 6.68 2.92 7.38
CA LYS A 57 6.47 3.67 8.63
C LYS A 57 5.00 4.06 8.82
N LYS A 58 4.31 4.48 7.75
CA LYS A 58 2.86 4.74 7.77
C LYS A 58 2.06 3.50 8.16
N ASN A 59 2.46 2.32 7.70
CA ASN A 59 1.79 1.05 7.98
C ASN A 59 2.32 0.30 9.22
N LYS A 60 3.26 0.89 9.98
CA LYS A 60 4.02 0.20 11.04
C LYS A 60 3.15 -0.52 12.06
N ASN A 61 2.05 0.10 12.49
CA ASN A 61 1.21 -0.44 13.57
C ASN A 61 0.57 -1.75 13.12
N VAL A 62 0.03 -1.78 11.90
CA VAL A 62 -0.62 -2.96 11.33
C VAL A 62 0.44 -4.02 11.00
N LEU A 63 1.58 -3.63 10.42
CA LEU A 63 2.67 -4.57 10.11
C LEU A 63 3.19 -5.30 11.37
N ILE A 64 3.34 -4.57 12.49
CA ILE A 64 3.75 -5.14 13.78
C ILE A 64 2.64 -6.04 14.35
N GLN A 65 1.39 -5.56 14.36
CA GLN A 65 0.25 -6.32 14.87
C GLN A 65 0.08 -7.65 14.14
N GLU A 66 0.22 -7.64 12.81
CA GLU A 66 0.10 -8.81 11.95
C GLU A 66 1.39 -9.66 11.87
N LYS A 67 2.44 -9.25 12.61
CA LYS A 67 3.75 -9.91 12.69
C LYS A 67 4.41 -10.14 11.32
N VAL A 68 4.25 -9.19 10.40
CA VAL A 68 4.77 -9.28 9.04
C VAL A 68 6.31 -9.35 9.06
N SER A 69 6.88 -10.23 8.25
CA SER A 69 8.33 -10.24 7.97
C SER A 69 8.62 -9.35 6.78
N MET A 70 9.55 -8.40 6.92
CA MET A 70 9.93 -7.47 5.85
C MET A 70 11.36 -7.80 5.38
N ASN A 71 11.54 -8.07 4.10
CA ASN A 71 12.85 -8.16 3.45
C ASN A 71 13.04 -6.98 2.49
N LEU A 72 14.01 -6.11 2.75
CA LEU A 72 14.25 -4.90 1.96
C LEU A 72 15.70 -4.90 1.47
N HIS A 73 15.91 -4.78 0.16
CA HIS A 73 17.25 -4.72 -0.42
C HIS A 73 17.29 -3.95 -1.74
N ASP A 74 18.46 -3.53 -2.18
CA ASP A 74 18.68 -2.86 -3.48
C ASP A 74 17.85 -1.58 -3.71
N LEU A 75 17.53 -0.83 -2.64
CA LEU A 75 16.69 0.38 -2.71
C LEU A 75 17.48 1.70 -2.78
N ASP A 76 18.80 1.67 -2.70
CA ASP A 76 19.64 2.88 -2.71
C ASP A 76 19.87 3.40 -4.14
N LEU A 77 18.77 3.77 -4.78
CA LEU A 77 18.71 4.30 -6.15
C LEU A 77 18.09 5.70 -6.13
N GLU A 78 18.60 6.60 -6.96
CA GLU A 78 17.98 7.90 -7.22
C GLU A 78 17.00 7.75 -8.40
N VAL A 79 15.75 8.19 -8.19
CA VAL A 79 14.69 8.16 -9.20
C VAL A 79 14.04 9.53 -9.35
N SER A 80 13.65 9.88 -10.58
CA SER A 80 12.83 11.06 -10.86
C SER A 80 11.37 10.65 -10.85
N THR A 81 10.65 10.95 -9.78
CA THR A 81 9.25 10.55 -9.61
C THR A 81 8.49 11.51 -8.70
N ASP A 82 7.18 11.35 -8.60
CA ASP A 82 6.38 11.99 -7.57
C ASP A 82 6.23 11.04 -6.38
N SER A 83 6.94 11.37 -5.30
CA SER A 83 6.99 10.56 -4.08
C SER A 83 5.61 10.32 -3.46
N LYS A 84 4.65 11.25 -3.63
CA LYS A 84 3.32 11.09 -3.05
C LYS A 84 2.54 9.99 -3.76
N TRP A 85 2.61 9.96 -5.09
CA TRP A 85 1.93 8.94 -5.90
C TRP A 85 2.54 7.55 -5.68
N ILE A 86 3.88 7.44 -5.68
CA ILE A 86 4.53 6.16 -5.37
C ILE A 86 4.21 5.72 -3.94
N GLY A 87 4.23 6.65 -2.97
CA GLY A 87 3.86 6.34 -1.59
C GLY A 87 2.41 5.83 -1.46
N PHE A 88 1.47 6.42 -2.20
CA PHE A 88 0.08 5.96 -2.25
C PHE A 88 -0.02 4.53 -2.82
N ILE A 89 0.60 4.27 -3.98
CA ILE A 89 0.62 2.93 -4.61
C ILE A 89 1.20 1.89 -3.65
N LEU A 90 2.31 2.21 -2.97
CA LEU A 90 2.93 1.31 -1.99
C LEU A 90 2.00 1.02 -0.81
N ASN A 91 1.28 2.02 -0.31
CA ASN A 91 0.32 1.82 0.79
C ASN A 91 -0.81 0.88 0.37
N GLN A 92 -1.32 1.02 -0.86
CA GLN A 92 -2.35 0.14 -1.40
C GLN A 92 -1.87 -1.30 -1.53
N ILE A 93 -0.66 -1.49 -2.06
CA ILE A 93 -0.07 -2.83 -2.22
C ILE A 93 0.18 -3.47 -0.85
N ILE A 94 0.80 -2.76 0.10
CA ILE A 94 1.05 -3.27 1.47
C ILE A 94 -0.27 -3.63 2.16
N GLY A 95 -1.28 -2.76 2.06
CA GLY A 95 -2.62 -3.01 2.59
C GLY A 95 -3.25 -4.25 1.99
N ASN A 96 -3.10 -4.47 0.68
CA ASN A 96 -3.58 -5.67 0.00
C ASN A 96 -2.84 -6.93 0.45
N SER A 97 -1.52 -6.91 0.60
CA SER A 97 -0.75 -8.05 1.11
C SER A 97 -1.21 -8.46 2.52
N ILE A 98 -1.49 -7.49 3.41
CA ILE A 98 -2.05 -7.76 4.75
C ILE A 98 -3.48 -8.29 4.66
N LYS A 99 -4.30 -7.68 3.80
CA LYS A 99 -5.70 -8.06 3.63
C LYS A 99 -5.83 -9.50 3.15
N TYR A 100 -5.04 -9.90 2.16
CA TYR A 100 -5.10 -11.18 1.47
C TYR A 100 -4.00 -12.16 1.92
N LYS A 101 -3.51 -12.03 3.16
CA LYS A 101 -2.57 -12.99 3.74
C LYS A 101 -3.17 -14.40 3.80
N LYS A 102 -2.32 -15.42 3.63
CA LYS A 102 -2.72 -16.82 3.78
C LYS A 102 -2.96 -17.15 5.26
N VAL A 103 -3.97 -17.97 5.54
CA VAL A 103 -4.23 -18.49 6.90
C VAL A 103 -3.09 -19.45 7.29
N ASP A 104 -2.71 -19.44 8.56
CA ASP A 104 -1.65 -20.30 9.15
C ASP A 104 -0.24 -20.14 8.56
N CYS A 105 0.02 -19.03 7.89
CA CYS A 105 1.36 -18.66 7.42
C CYS A 105 1.70 -17.25 7.90
N ARG A 106 2.96 -17.04 8.32
CA ARG A 106 3.46 -15.70 8.58
C ARG A 106 3.55 -14.95 7.25
N LEU A 107 2.96 -13.77 7.17
CA LEU A 107 3.06 -12.93 5.98
C LEU A 107 4.51 -12.44 5.84
N GLU A 108 5.08 -12.64 4.66
CA GLU A 108 6.40 -12.15 4.27
C GLU A 108 6.21 -11.21 3.09
N ILE A 109 6.80 -10.01 3.18
CA ILE A 109 6.83 -9.02 2.10
C ILE A 109 8.28 -8.72 1.77
N GLU A 110 8.63 -8.92 0.50
CA GLU A 110 9.94 -8.62 -0.06
C GLU A 110 9.81 -7.41 -1.00
N ILE A 111 10.63 -6.38 -0.77
CA ILE A 111 10.66 -5.16 -1.58
C ILE A 111 12.10 -4.89 -2.02
N TYR A 112 12.32 -4.85 -3.33
CA TYR A 112 13.63 -4.56 -3.90
C TYR A 112 13.53 -3.85 -5.22
N ALA A 113 14.61 -3.22 -5.66
CA ALA A 113 14.63 -2.57 -6.96
C ALA A 113 15.75 -3.13 -7.85
N LYS A 114 15.53 -3.06 -9.16
CA LYS A 114 16.56 -3.32 -10.17
C LYS A 114 16.67 -2.12 -11.09
N GLN A 115 17.90 -1.66 -11.28
CA GLN A 115 18.18 -0.63 -12.27
C GLN A 115 18.30 -1.27 -13.66
N GLY A 116 17.43 -0.83 -14.57
CA GLY A 116 17.51 -1.11 -15.99
C GLY A 116 18.34 -0.05 -16.72
N ARG A 117 18.33 -0.09 -18.06
CA ARG A 117 19.05 0.90 -18.89
C ARG A 117 18.46 2.30 -18.79
N GLU A 118 17.12 2.39 -18.80
CA GLU A 118 16.38 3.67 -18.86
C GLU A 118 15.37 3.81 -17.72
N ASN A 119 15.26 2.81 -16.85
CA ASN A 119 14.25 2.79 -15.80
C ASN A 119 14.77 2.11 -14.53
N VAL A 120 14.02 2.30 -13.44
CA VAL A 120 14.16 1.52 -12.21
C VAL A 120 12.87 0.75 -12.03
N ILE A 121 12.98 -0.56 -11.83
CA ILE A 121 11.83 -1.44 -11.57
C ILE A 121 11.82 -1.73 -10.08
N LEU A 122 10.75 -1.33 -9.39
CA LEU A 122 10.48 -1.68 -8.00
C LEU A 122 9.61 -2.93 -7.96
N TYR A 123 10.14 -3.98 -7.33
CA TYR A 123 9.46 -5.25 -7.10
C TYR A 123 8.91 -5.29 -5.68
N ILE A 124 7.66 -5.74 -5.55
CA ILE A 124 7.00 -6.00 -4.28
C ILE A 124 6.38 -7.40 -4.39
N LYS A 125 6.75 -8.30 -3.49
CA LYS A 125 6.31 -9.69 -3.48
C LYS A 125 5.78 -10.04 -2.11
N ASP A 126 4.67 -10.78 -2.07
CA ASP A 126 4.14 -11.37 -0.84
C ASP A 126 3.85 -12.87 -1.00
N ASN A 127 3.70 -13.57 0.13
CA ASN A 127 3.35 -14.99 0.20
C ASN A 127 1.86 -15.21 0.56
N GLY A 128 0.98 -14.29 0.17
CA GLY A 128 -0.45 -14.35 0.41
C GLY A 128 -1.18 -15.45 -0.37
N ILE A 129 -2.51 -15.35 -0.43
CA ILE A 129 -3.36 -16.34 -1.13
C ILE A 129 -3.21 -16.32 -2.66
N GLY A 130 -2.51 -15.32 -3.20
CA GLY A 130 -2.31 -15.13 -4.63
C GLY A 130 -3.56 -14.72 -5.39
N ILE A 131 -3.38 -14.49 -6.69
CA ILE A 131 -4.43 -14.10 -7.63
C ILE A 131 -4.61 -15.26 -8.61
N LYS A 132 -5.86 -15.60 -8.94
CA LYS A 132 -6.13 -16.61 -9.96
C LYS A 132 -5.61 -16.12 -11.31
N GLU A 133 -4.96 -16.98 -12.09
CA GLU A 133 -4.29 -16.61 -13.34
C GLU A 133 -5.19 -15.80 -14.31
N GLY A 134 -6.43 -16.24 -14.51
CA GLY A 134 -7.41 -15.52 -15.34
C GLY A 134 -7.98 -14.22 -14.75
N GLU A 135 -7.57 -13.82 -13.54
CA GLU A 135 -7.99 -12.59 -12.86
C GLU A 135 -6.86 -11.55 -12.76
N VAL A 136 -5.61 -11.90 -13.10
CA VAL A 136 -4.42 -11.04 -12.92
C VAL A 136 -4.55 -9.70 -13.65
N THR A 137 -5.17 -9.67 -14.83
CA THR A 137 -5.41 -8.41 -15.57
C THR A 137 -6.58 -7.62 -15.02
N ARG A 138 -7.53 -8.31 -14.38
CA ARG A 138 -8.81 -7.74 -13.92
C ARG A 138 -8.71 -7.09 -12.54
N VAL A 139 -7.68 -7.40 -11.75
CA VAL A 139 -7.49 -6.77 -10.43
C VAL A 139 -7.27 -5.26 -10.50
N PHE A 140 -6.96 -4.72 -11.68
CA PHE A 140 -6.85 -3.28 -11.93
C PHE A 140 -8.17 -2.65 -12.42
N GLU A 141 -9.22 -3.44 -12.68
CA GLU A 141 -10.53 -2.93 -13.03
C GLU A 141 -11.23 -2.33 -11.81
N LYS A 142 -11.79 -1.13 -11.96
CA LYS A 142 -12.48 -0.44 -10.88
C LYS A 142 -13.66 -1.27 -10.35
N GLY A 143 -13.68 -1.48 -9.03
CA GLY A 143 -14.74 -2.25 -8.36
C GLY A 143 -14.58 -3.76 -8.45
N PHE A 144 -13.52 -4.26 -9.10
CA PHE A 144 -13.27 -5.69 -9.16
C PHE A 144 -12.81 -6.22 -7.80
N THR A 145 -13.27 -7.43 -7.46
CA THR A 145 -12.78 -8.19 -6.31
C THR A 145 -12.66 -9.63 -6.75
N GLY A 146 -11.42 -10.14 -6.75
CA GLY A 146 -11.08 -11.49 -7.18
C GLY A 146 -11.74 -12.57 -6.34
N THR A 147 -11.86 -13.76 -6.93
CA THR A 147 -12.58 -14.88 -6.31
C THR A 147 -11.96 -15.28 -4.97
N ASN A 148 -10.62 -15.31 -4.89
CA ASN A 148 -9.89 -15.60 -3.66
C ASN A 148 -10.23 -14.60 -2.54
N GLY A 149 -10.36 -13.31 -2.86
CA GLY A 149 -10.74 -12.28 -1.91
C GLY A 149 -12.17 -12.43 -1.37
N ARG A 150 -13.11 -12.90 -2.21
CA ARG A 150 -14.51 -13.15 -1.81
C ARG A 150 -14.63 -14.34 -0.87
N LEU A 151 -13.87 -15.41 -1.11
CA LEU A 151 -13.87 -16.62 -0.29
C LEU A 151 -13.35 -16.37 1.14
N VAL A 152 -12.43 -15.42 1.31
CA VAL A 152 -11.87 -15.05 2.63
C VAL A 152 -12.82 -14.14 3.44
N GLY A 153 -14.00 -13.78 2.89
CA GLY A 153 -15.03 -13.04 3.62
C GLY A 153 -14.69 -11.58 3.97
N LYS A 154 -13.52 -11.08 3.54
CA LYS A 154 -13.16 -9.67 3.73
C LYS A 154 -13.88 -8.81 2.69
N LYS A 155 -14.94 -8.11 3.12
CA LYS A 155 -15.65 -7.12 2.30
C LYS A 155 -14.62 -6.17 1.67
N SER A 156 -14.58 -6.13 0.34
CA SER A 156 -13.70 -5.27 -0.44
C SER A 156 -14.56 -4.44 -1.38
N THR A 157 -14.27 -3.15 -1.48
CA THR A 157 -14.94 -2.24 -2.40
C THR A 157 -14.37 -2.34 -3.82
N GLY A 158 -13.17 -2.90 -3.99
CA GLY A 158 -12.46 -2.92 -5.27
C GLY A 158 -12.00 -1.54 -5.74
N ILE A 159 -11.88 -0.58 -4.80
CA ILE A 159 -11.50 0.83 -5.03
C ILE A 159 -10.05 1.10 -4.60
N GLY A 160 -9.33 0.04 -4.21
CA GLY A 160 -7.94 0.13 -3.77
C GLY A 160 -6.93 -0.07 -4.88
#